data_AF-A0A3N5KAI3-F1
#
_entry.id   AF-A0A3N5KAI3-F1
#
_cell.length_a   1.000
_cell.length_b   1.000
_cell.length_c   1.000
_cell.angle_alpha   90.00
_cell.angle_beta   90.00
_cell.angle_gamma   90.00
#
_symmetry.space_group_name_H-M   'P 1'
#
loop_
_entity.id
_entity.type
_entity.pdbx_description
1 polymer ?
#
loop_
_entity_poly.entity_id
_entity_poly.type
_entity_poly.pdbx_seq_one_letter_code
_entity_poly.pdbx_strand_id
1 'polypeptide(L)'
;AAHDAIAERGRQAGIDLGGDPVAAIRALAERVLARVAAEPDDARCNTFAGAMRLIDYLPTRIVELTVHSLDLTDAIGAPATVRSTPVALTMDLMLVSVDPLVLIRALGGRRSLPDGFSVFG
;
A
#
# COMPACT_ATOMS: atom_id res chain seq x y z
N ALA A 1 -0.96 -0.04 23.44
CA ALA A 1 0.47 -0.38 23.43
C ALA A 1 1.04 -0.52 22.01
N ALA A 2 0.70 -1.56 21.24
CA ALA A 2 1.21 -1.73 19.87
C ALA A 2 0.66 -0.69 18.86
N HIS A 3 -0.64 -0.39 18.93
CA HIS A 3 -1.27 0.66 18.13
C HIS A 3 -0.67 2.06 18.40
N ASP A 4 -0.44 2.39 19.67
CA ASP A 4 0.17 3.67 20.06
C ASP A 4 1.59 3.81 19.53
N ALA A 5 2.37 2.73 19.54
CA ALA A 5 3.72 2.71 18.99
C ALA A 5 3.73 2.86 17.45
N ILE A 6 2.73 2.29 16.75
CA ILE A 6 2.56 2.50 15.31
C ILE A 6 2.22 3.97 15.02
N ALA A 7 1.28 4.54 15.78
CA ALA A 7 0.88 5.93 15.64
C ALA A 7 2.03 6.91 15.92
N GLU A 8 2.83 6.67 16.95
CA GLU A 8 4.04 7.45 17.26
C GLU A 8 5.04 7.40 16.10
N ARG A 9 5.31 6.20 15.56
CA ARG A 9 6.20 6.08 14.39
C ARG A 9 5.68 6.84 13.18
N GLY A 10 4.37 6.83 12.93
CA GLY A 10 3.76 7.63 11.87
C GLY A 10 3.98 9.13 12.06
N ARG A 11 3.77 9.63 13.29
CA ARG A 11 4.03 11.05 13.62
C ARG A 11 5.50 11.41 13.47
N GLN A 12 6.41 10.57 13.97
CA GLN A 12 7.84 10.81 13.82
C GLN A 12 8.28 10.80 12.35
N ALA A 13 7.78 9.85 11.55
CA ALA A 13 8.06 9.81 10.12
C ALA A 13 7.58 11.08 9.40
N GLY A 14 6.42 11.62 9.79
CA GLY A 14 5.94 12.91 9.28
C GLY A 14 6.83 14.09 9.67
N ILE A 15 7.34 14.11 10.91
CA ILE A 15 8.30 15.12 11.39
C ILE A 15 9.63 15.03 10.61
N ASP A 16 10.11 13.81 10.37
CA ASP A 16 11.38 13.53 9.69
C ASP A 16 11.38 13.97 8.20
N LEU A 17 10.19 14.19 7.60
CA LEU A 17 10.06 14.79 6.27
C LEU A 17 10.50 16.27 6.22
N GLY A 18 10.57 16.94 7.38
CA GLY A 18 11.09 18.30 7.51
C GLY A 18 10.20 19.37 6.88
N GLY A 19 10.82 20.51 6.55
CA GLY A 19 10.11 21.70 6.07
C GLY A 19 9.61 21.63 4.61
N ASP A 20 10.08 20.65 3.83
CA ASP A 20 9.60 20.39 2.46
C ASP A 20 9.35 18.88 2.27
N PRO A 21 8.18 18.39 2.72
CA PRO A 21 7.83 16.98 2.60
C PRO A 21 7.77 16.48 1.15
N VAL A 22 7.41 17.34 0.21
CA VAL A 22 7.31 16.98 -1.21
C VAL A 22 8.69 16.71 -1.78
N ALA A 23 9.67 17.58 -1.51
CA ALA A 23 11.05 17.35 -1.92
C ALA A 23 11.63 16.09 -1.24
N ALA A 24 11.35 15.88 0.05
CA ALA A 24 11.82 14.71 0.78
C ALA A 24 11.30 13.39 0.17
N ILE A 25 10.00 13.32 -0.16
CA ILE A 25 9.38 12.15 -0.79
C ILE A 25 9.89 11.94 -2.21
N ARG A 26 10.07 12.99 -3.02
CA ARG A 26 10.67 12.87 -4.36
C ARG A 26 12.08 12.30 -4.30
N ALA A 27 12.92 12.84 -3.42
CA ALA A 27 14.29 12.34 -3.23
C ALA A 27 14.30 10.88 -2.75
N LEU A 28 13.37 10.48 -1.87
CA LEU A 28 13.22 9.09 -1.46
C LEU A 28 12.82 8.20 -2.64
N ALA A 29 11.82 8.60 -3.43
CA ALA A 29 11.35 7.86 -4.59
C ALA A 29 12.46 7.67 -5.63
N GLU A 30 13.23 8.72 -5.93
CA GLU A 30 14.38 8.66 -6.85
C GLU A 30 15.42 7.64 -6.37
N ARG A 31 15.80 7.68 -5.09
CA ARG A 31 16.75 6.70 -4.52
C ARG A 31 16.23 5.27 -4.58
N VAL A 32 14.96 5.05 -4.25
CA VAL A 32 14.33 3.72 -4.27
C VAL A 32 14.25 3.19 -5.69
N LEU A 33 13.81 4.01 -6.65
CA LEU A 33 13.72 3.62 -8.06
C LEU A 33 15.09 3.27 -8.63
N ALA A 34 16.13 4.06 -8.33
CA ALA A 34 17.50 3.76 -8.73
C ALA A 34 17.99 2.41 -8.16
N ARG A 35 17.67 2.12 -6.90
CA ARG A 35 18.01 0.84 -6.27
C ARG A 35 17.27 -0.33 -6.92
N VAL A 36 15.95 -0.21 -7.12
CA VAL A 36 15.15 -1.26 -7.75
C VAL A 36 15.65 -1.56 -9.17
N ALA A 37 16.04 -0.53 -9.93
CA ALA A 37 16.56 -0.71 -11.28
C ALA A 37 17.94 -1.40 -11.33
N ALA A 38 18.70 -1.38 -10.24
CA ALA A 38 20.05 -1.94 -10.17
C ALA A 38 20.09 -3.39 -9.64
N GLU A 39 19.03 -3.85 -8.99
CA GLU A 39 18.95 -5.17 -8.36
C GLU A 39 18.30 -6.20 -9.31
N PRO A 40 18.75 -7.46 -9.32
CA PRO A 40 18.09 -8.51 -10.10
C PRO A 40 16.74 -8.90 -9.50
N ASP A 41 15.86 -9.46 -10.33
CA ASP A 41 14.51 -9.89 -9.93
C ASP A 41 14.51 -10.89 -8.75
N ASP A 42 15.53 -11.74 -8.64
CA ASP A 42 15.69 -12.75 -7.59
C ASP A 42 16.44 -12.25 -6.35
N ALA A 43 16.82 -10.96 -6.30
CA ALA A 43 17.42 -10.35 -5.12
C ALA A 43 16.55 -10.59 -3.88
N ARG A 44 17.20 -10.90 -2.75
CA ARG A 44 16.49 -11.27 -1.52
C ARG A 44 16.03 -10.04 -0.74
N CYS A 45 14.72 -9.89 -0.60
CA CYS A 45 14.09 -8.91 0.30
C CYS A 45 13.67 -9.59 1.61
N ASN A 46 14.24 -9.15 2.74
CA ASN A 46 13.80 -9.63 4.05
C ASN A 46 12.62 -8.78 4.54
N THR A 47 11.50 -9.43 4.86
CA THR A 47 10.30 -8.80 5.41
C THR A 47 9.95 -9.39 6.77
N PHE A 48 8.98 -8.78 7.47
CA PHE A 48 8.47 -9.33 8.73
C PHE A 48 7.81 -10.71 8.56
N ALA A 49 7.29 -11.01 7.36
CA ALA A 49 6.65 -12.28 7.02
C ALA A 49 7.64 -13.33 6.46
N GLY A 50 8.94 -13.01 6.44
CA GLY A 50 9.99 -13.84 5.86
C GLY A 50 10.64 -13.22 4.63
N ALA A 51 11.63 -13.93 4.09
CA ALA A 51 12.34 -13.47 2.90
C ALA A 51 11.57 -13.82 1.62
N MET A 52 11.64 -12.94 0.64
CA MET A 52 11.04 -13.13 -0.69
C MET A 52 11.95 -12.55 -1.78
N ARG A 53 11.73 -12.94 -3.04
CA ARG A 53 12.44 -12.34 -4.18
C ARG A 53 11.94 -10.91 -4.40
N LEU A 54 12.79 -10.03 -4.92
CA LEU A 54 12.43 -8.65 -5.20
C LEU A 54 11.22 -8.57 -6.14
N ILE A 55 11.17 -9.41 -7.17
CA ILE A 55 10.04 -9.45 -8.10
C ILE A 55 8.71 -9.83 -7.43
N ASP A 56 8.74 -10.65 -6.37
CA ASP A 56 7.56 -11.01 -5.59
C ASP A 56 7.23 -9.95 -4.51
N TYR A 57 8.23 -9.21 -4.05
CA TYR A 57 8.09 -8.12 -3.08
C TYR A 57 7.42 -6.88 -3.68
N LEU A 58 7.80 -6.48 -4.88
CA LEU A 58 7.33 -5.24 -5.52
C LEU A 58 5.80 -5.14 -5.65
N PRO A 59 5.06 -6.18 -6.04
CA PRO A 59 3.60 -6.18 -6.05
C PRO A 59 3.00 -5.82 -4.68
N THR A 60 3.58 -6.32 -3.58
CA THR A 60 3.12 -5.98 -2.22
C THR A 60 3.29 -4.49 -1.92
N ARG A 61 4.37 -3.87 -2.40
CA ARG A 61 4.61 -2.43 -2.21
C ARG A 61 3.66 -1.57 -3.03
N ILE A 62 3.23 -2.04 -4.21
CA ILE A 62 2.23 -1.33 -5.01
C ILE A 62 0.87 -1.31 -4.29
N VAL A 63 0.46 -2.44 -3.70
CA VAL A 63 -0.75 -2.52 -2.88
C VAL A 63 -0.68 -1.52 -1.72
N GLU A 64 0.40 -1.58 -0.95
CA GLU A 64 0.57 -0.76 0.25
C GLU A 64 0.61 0.74 -0.05
N LEU A 65 1.34 1.14 -1.10
CA LEU A 65 1.37 2.54 -1.53
C LEU A 65 0.02 3.01 -2.05
N THR A 66 -0.73 2.13 -2.71
CA THR A 66 -2.07 2.46 -3.22
C THR A 66 -3.07 2.66 -2.09
N VAL A 67 -3.15 1.71 -1.16
CA VAL A 67 -4.03 1.78 0.03
C VAL A 67 -3.68 2.98 0.89
N HIS A 68 -2.41 3.15 1.25
CA HIS A 68 -2.01 4.24 2.13
C HIS A 68 -2.07 5.62 1.48
N SER A 69 -2.00 5.71 0.15
CA SER A 69 -2.30 6.97 -0.52
C SER A 69 -3.78 7.35 -0.38
N LEU A 70 -4.69 6.35 -0.44
CA LEU A 70 -6.12 6.59 -0.19
C LEU A 70 -6.36 7.00 1.27
N ASP A 71 -5.75 6.30 2.23
CA ASP A 71 -5.82 6.64 3.66
C ASP A 71 -5.38 8.10 3.90
N LEU A 72 -4.29 8.53 3.26
CA LEU A 72 -3.79 9.90 3.37
C LEU A 72 -4.77 10.91 2.75
N THR A 73 -5.32 10.63 1.57
CA THR A 73 -6.29 11.55 0.94
C THR A 73 -7.55 11.69 1.78
N ASP A 74 -8.04 10.62 2.38
CA ASP A 74 -9.20 10.66 3.28
C ASP A 74 -8.88 11.46 4.55
N ALA A 75 -7.71 11.21 5.16
CA ALA A 75 -7.28 11.89 6.38
C ALA A 75 -7.13 13.41 6.23
N ILE A 76 -6.77 13.89 5.03
CA ILE A 76 -6.61 15.32 4.75
C ILE A 76 -7.82 15.94 4.03
N GLY A 77 -8.85 15.16 3.72
CA GLY A 77 -10.03 15.61 2.98
C GLY A 77 -9.75 15.99 1.53
N ALA A 78 -8.76 15.36 0.89
CA ALA A 78 -8.41 15.57 -0.51
C ALA A 78 -9.09 14.52 -1.41
N PRO A 79 -9.33 14.83 -2.70
CA PRO A 79 -9.80 13.81 -3.64
C PRO A 79 -8.73 12.73 -3.86
N ALA A 80 -9.16 11.48 -3.96
CA ALA A 80 -8.29 10.37 -4.31
C ALA A 80 -7.69 10.56 -5.72
N THR A 81 -6.38 10.73 -5.81
CA THR A 81 -5.65 10.84 -7.08
C THR A 81 -4.64 9.69 -7.22
N VAL A 82 -5.14 8.46 -7.38
CA VAL A 82 -4.30 7.29 -7.66
C VAL A 82 -4.33 6.98 -9.15
N ARG A 83 -3.15 6.71 -9.73
CA ARG A 83 -3.03 6.33 -11.16
C ARG A 83 -3.74 4.98 -11.41
N SER A 84 -4.31 4.81 -12.61
CA SER A 84 -5.07 3.60 -12.97
C SER A 84 -4.25 2.31 -12.92
N THR A 85 -2.96 2.34 -13.29
CA THR A 85 -2.11 1.14 -13.30
C THR A 85 -1.90 0.53 -11.90
N PRO A 86 -1.46 1.28 -10.87
CA PRO A 86 -1.43 0.77 -9.49
C PRO A 86 -2.78 0.26 -8.97
N VAL A 87 -3.88 0.94 -9.32
CA VAL A 87 -5.23 0.52 -8.93
C VAL A 87 -5.57 -0.85 -9.52
N ALA A 88 -5.34 -1.05 -10.82
CA ALA A 88 -5.62 -2.32 -11.47
C ALA A 88 -4.83 -3.48 -10.84
N LEU A 89 -3.52 -3.31 -10.64
CA LEU A 89 -2.69 -4.34 -10.01
C LEU A 89 -3.13 -4.62 -8.56
N THR A 90 -3.46 -3.56 -7.81
CA THR A 90 -3.92 -3.71 -6.43
C THR A 90 -5.24 -4.49 -6.38
N MET A 91 -6.17 -4.19 -7.29
CA MET A 91 -7.41 -4.94 -7.44
C MET A 91 -7.13 -6.41 -7.76
N ASP A 92 -6.29 -6.71 -8.76
CA ASP A 92 -5.96 -8.08 -9.15
C ASP A 92 -5.41 -8.89 -7.97
N LEU A 93 -4.54 -8.30 -7.15
CA LEU A 93 -3.95 -8.94 -5.97
C LEU A 93 -4.93 -9.09 -4.81
N MET A 94 -5.84 -8.14 -4.60
CA MET A 94 -6.88 -8.27 -3.56
C MET A 94 -7.93 -9.31 -3.95
N LEU A 95 -8.25 -9.41 -5.24
CA LEU A 95 -9.27 -10.30 -5.77
C LEU A 95 -8.93 -11.79 -5.59
N VAL A 96 -7.64 -12.14 -5.53
CA VAL A 96 -7.24 -13.53 -5.26
C VAL A 96 -7.45 -13.95 -3.81
N SER A 97 -7.64 -12.99 -2.89
CA SER A 97 -7.81 -13.23 -1.45
C SER A 97 -9.26 -13.11 -0.97
N VAL A 98 -10.18 -12.65 -1.81
CA VAL A 98 -11.60 -12.50 -1.48
C VAL A 98 -12.42 -13.69 -1.98
N ASP A 99 -13.45 -14.10 -1.22
CA ASP A 99 -14.50 -14.97 -1.76
C ASP A 99 -15.22 -14.26 -2.91
N PRO A 100 -15.13 -14.76 -4.16
CA PRO A 100 -15.75 -14.11 -5.31
C PRO A 100 -17.27 -13.94 -5.15
N LEU A 101 -17.95 -14.84 -4.43
CA LEU A 101 -19.40 -14.75 -4.21
C LEU A 101 -19.78 -13.59 -3.30
N VAL A 102 -18.93 -13.23 -2.33
CA VAL A 102 -19.13 -12.04 -1.49
C VAL A 102 -19.07 -10.79 -2.38
N LEU A 103 -18.06 -10.71 -3.25
CA LEU A 103 -17.88 -9.56 -4.12
C LEU A 103 -18.98 -9.44 -5.18
N ILE A 104 -19.38 -10.54 -5.84
CA ILE A 104 -20.46 -10.54 -6.83
C ILE A 104 -21.77 -10.06 -6.19
N ARG A 105 -22.08 -10.49 -4.96
CA ARG A 105 -23.28 -10.04 -4.24
C ARG A 105 -23.19 -8.56 -3.87
N ALA A 106 -22.00 -8.08 -3.46
CA ALA A 106 -21.76 -6.69 -3.12
C ALA A 106 -21.84 -5.74 -4.31
N LEU A 107 -21.03 -5.98 -5.34
CA LEU A 107 -21.02 -5.16 -6.56
C LEU A 107 -22.36 -5.22 -7.31
N GLY A 108 -23.06 -6.35 -7.24
CA GLY A 108 -24.41 -6.47 -7.77
C GLY A 108 -25.48 -5.76 -6.93
N GLY A 109 -25.19 -5.27 -5.72
CA GLY A 109 -26.19 -4.65 -4.84
C GLY A 109 -27.19 -5.64 -4.22
N ARG A 110 -26.84 -6.93 -4.14
CA ARG A 110 -27.69 -7.99 -3.55
C ARG A 110 -27.48 -8.09 -2.04
N ARG A 111 -26.28 -7.75 -1.55
CA ARG A 111 -25.91 -7.66 -0.12
C ARG A 111 -24.79 -6.63 0.04
N SER A 112 -24.72 -5.93 1.16
CA SER A 112 -23.52 -5.13 1.49
C SER A 112 -22.33 -6.03 1.85
N LEU A 113 -21.11 -5.50 1.76
CA LEU A 113 -19.96 -6.14 2.42
C LEU A 113 -20.19 -6.18 3.94
N PRO A 114 -19.72 -7.22 4.64
CA PRO A 114 -19.76 -7.24 6.11
C PRO A 114 -19.09 -6.02 6.74
N ASP A 115 -19.57 -5.60 7.91
CA ASP A 115 -18.89 -4.55 8.67
C ASP A 115 -17.46 -4.98 9.01
N GLY A 116 -16.50 -4.08 8.79
CA GLY A 116 -15.08 -4.38 8.99
C GLY A 116 -14.47 -5.35 7.98
N PHE A 117 -15.14 -5.60 6.85
CA PHE A 117 -14.60 -6.47 5.79
C PHE A 117 -13.23 -5.97 5.31
N SER A 118 -12.24 -6.86 5.34
CA SER A 118 -10.88 -6.62 4.88
C SER A 118 -10.29 -7.91 4.34
N VAL A 119 -9.45 -7.79 3.31
CA VAL A 119 -8.59 -8.89 2.82
C VAL A 119 -7.22 -8.89 3.50
N PHE A 120 -6.91 -7.81 4.22
CA PHE A 120 -5.78 -7.72 5.15
C PHE A 120 -6.30 -8.10 6.53
N GLY A 121 -5.84 -9.23 7.06
CA GLY A 121 -6.32 -9.77 8.35
C GLY A 121 -6.09 -8.86 9.55
#